data_AF-A0A2V5V740-F1
#
_entry.id   AF-A0A2V5V740-F1
#
_cell.length_a   1.000
_cell.length_b   1.000
_cell.length_c   1.000
_cell.angle_alpha   90.00
_cell.angle_beta   90.00
_cell.angle_gamma   90.00
#
_symmetry.space_group_name_H-M   'P 1'
#
loop_
_entity.id
_entity.type
_entity.pdbx_description
1 polymer ?
#
loop_
_entity_poly.entity_id
_entity_poly.type
_entity_poly.pdbx_seq_one_letter_code
_entity_poly.pdbx_strand_id
1 'polypeptide(L)'
;MDFNLLIERKRERFAELEREVADPRLFDNRKRAGEIMREHASIKGLLESWKELEAARRQLDDNRELATSRDVEMAAMADDERKSAPARAGMKQRFSPPIFTGCTIATRNQPD
;
A
#
# COMPACT_ATOMS: atom_id res chain seq x y z
N MET A 1 -12.53 17.04 11.75
CA MET A 1 -11.96 18.39 11.52
C MET A 1 -11.95 18.57 10.00
N ASP A 2 -12.65 19.57 9.47
CA ASP A 2 -12.70 19.79 8.02
C ASP A 2 -11.47 20.60 7.59
N PHE A 3 -10.43 19.87 7.17
CA PHE A 3 -9.17 20.48 6.74
C PHE A 3 -9.32 21.26 5.44
N ASN A 4 -10.29 20.93 4.58
CA ASN A 4 -10.53 21.66 3.34
C ASN A 4 -10.89 23.13 3.63
N LEU A 5 -11.80 23.37 4.57
CA LEU A 5 -12.20 24.73 4.96
C LEU A 5 -11.03 25.53 5.54
N LEU A 6 -10.13 24.88 6.29
CA LEU A 6 -8.92 25.51 6.84
C LEU A 6 -7.93 25.88 5.74
N ILE A 7 -7.76 25.02 4.74
CA ILE A 7 -6.89 25.25 3.59
C ILE A 7 -7.42 26.39 2.72
N GLU A 8 -8.72 26.44 2.45
CA GLU A 8 -9.31 27.54 1.67
C GLU A 8 -9.11 28.90 2.35
N ARG A 9 -9.34 28.99 3.66
CA ARG A 9 -9.02 30.22 4.43
C ARG A 9 -7.55 30.61 4.35
N LYS A 10 -6.65 29.62 4.35
CA LYS A 10 -5.20 29.86 4.20
C LYS A 10 -4.85 30.32 2.78
N ARG A 11 -5.55 29.84 1.74
CA ARG A 11 -5.39 30.31 0.37
C ARG A 11 -5.85 31.74 0.20
N GLU A 12 -6.99 32.11 0.79
CA GLU A 12 -7.48 33.50 0.78
C GLU A 12 -6.45 34.44 1.42
N ARG A 13 -5.96 34.07 2.62
CA ARG A 13 -4.89 34.80 3.31
C ARG A 13 -3.61 34.90 2.49
N PHE A 14 -3.23 33.82 1.80
CA PHE A 14 -2.05 33.82 0.93
C PHE A 14 -2.20 34.81 -0.23
N ALA A 15 -3.37 34.88 -0.85
CA ALA A 15 -3.65 35.83 -1.93
C ALA A 15 -3.64 37.29 -1.46
N GLU A 16 -4.09 37.56 -0.23
CA GLU A 16 -3.94 38.88 0.40
C GLU A 16 -2.48 39.25 0.60
N LEU A 17 -1.67 38.33 1.15
CA LEU A 17 -0.24 38.55 1.35
C LEU A 17 0.48 38.78 0.02
N GLU A 18 0.19 38.01 -1.03
CA GLU A 18 0.76 38.22 -2.37
C GLU A 18 0.50 39.64 -2.90
N ARG A 19 -0.67 40.22 -2.62
CA ARG A 19 -0.96 41.62 -2.97
C ARG A 19 -0.12 42.61 -2.18
N GLU A 20 0.07 42.36 -0.87
CA GLU A 20 0.96 43.19 -0.04
C GLU A 20 2.43 43.07 -0.47
N VAL A 21 2.86 41.88 -0.91
CA VAL A 21 4.20 41.61 -1.45
C VAL A 21 4.43 42.32 -2.77
N ALA A 22 3.40 42.42 -3.61
CA ALA A 22 3.48 43.13 -4.89
C ALA A 22 3.55 44.66 -4.75
N ASP A 23 3.22 45.23 -3.59
CA ASP A 23 3.33 46.68 -3.35
C ASP A 23 4.81 47.08 -3.12
N PRO A 24 5.41 47.94 -3.97
CA PRO A 24 6.78 48.40 -3.80
C PRO A 24 7.03 49.11 -2.46
N ARG A 25 6.00 49.71 -1.86
CA ARG A 25 6.07 50.41 -0.57
C ARG A 25 6.22 49.47 0.63
N LEU A 26 6.07 48.15 0.43
CA LEU A 26 6.29 47.17 1.48
C LEU A 26 7.70 47.28 2.09
N PHE A 27 8.69 47.58 1.26
CA PHE A 27 10.09 47.66 1.67
C PHE A 27 10.44 48.95 2.43
N ASP A 28 9.52 49.91 2.51
CA ASP A 28 9.67 51.14 3.32
C ASP A 28 9.79 50.79 4.82
N ASN A 29 9.15 49.70 5.24
CA ASN A 29 9.30 49.15 6.59
C ASN A 29 9.91 47.75 6.55
N ARG A 30 11.24 47.67 6.69
CA ARG A 30 12.00 46.42 6.68
C ARG A 30 11.50 45.36 7.68
N LYS A 31 10.99 45.76 8.86
CA LYS A 31 10.43 44.80 9.83
C LYS A 31 9.17 44.14 9.27
N ARG A 32 8.23 44.96 8.79
CA ARG A 32 6.96 44.50 8.20
C ARG A 32 7.20 43.64 6.96
N ALA A 33 8.12 44.03 6.08
CA ALA A 33 8.52 43.24 4.92
C ALA A 33 9.01 41.84 5.33
N GLY A 34 9.88 41.75 6.35
CA GLY A 34 10.38 40.47 6.83
C GLY A 34 9.34 39.59 7.53
N GLU A 35 8.30 40.17 8.12
CA GLU A 35 7.16 39.44 8.68
C GLU A 35 6.26 38.88 7.57
N ILE A 36 5.90 39.71 6.59
CA ILE A 36 5.06 39.33 5.45
C ILE A 36 5.75 38.24 4.62
N MET A 37 7.05 38.37 4.34
CA MET A 37 7.83 37.34 3.63
C MET A 37 7.85 36.00 4.36
N ARG A 38 7.96 36.01 5.70
CA ARG A 38 7.95 34.79 6.51
C ARG A 38 6.57 34.15 6.55
N GLU A 39 5.51 34.94 6.71
CA GLU A 39 4.14 34.44 6.68
C GLU A 39 3.80 33.84 5.31
N HIS A 40 4.15 34.55 4.23
CA HIS A 40 4.00 34.08 2.86
C HIS A 40 4.72 32.74 2.64
N ALA A 41 6.00 32.63 3.03
CA ALA A 41 6.76 31.39 2.90
C ALA A 41 6.17 30.23 3.72
N SER A 42 5.70 30.51 4.95
CA SER A 42 5.10 29.51 5.81
C SER A 42 3.78 28.97 5.24
N ILE A 43 2.90 29.85 4.75
CA ILE A 43 1.63 29.45 4.15
C ILE A 43 1.87 28.72 2.82
N LYS A 44 2.85 29.17 2.01
CA LYS A 44 3.24 28.48 0.78
C LYS A 44 3.65 27.03 1.06
N GLY A 45 4.55 26.81 2.03
CA GLY A 45 4.99 25.46 2.41
C GLY A 45 3.83 24.58 2.89
N LEU A 46 2.90 25.15 3.67
CA LEU A 46 1.70 24.42 4.11
C LEU A 46 0.79 24.01 2.93
N LEU A 47 0.61 24.89 1.94
CA LEU A 47 -0.17 24.59 0.75
C LEU A 47 0.52 23.55 -0.15
N GLU A 48 1.85 23.55 -0.22
CA GLU A 48 2.63 22.53 -0.93
C GLU A 48 2.47 21.16 -0.26
N SER A 49 2.65 21.06 1.06
CA SER A 49 2.43 19.80 1.79
C SER A 49 1.00 19.29 1.66
N TRP A 50 0.01 20.18 1.60
CA TRP A 50 -1.39 19.77 1.35
C TRP A 50 -1.57 19.14 -0.03
N LYS A 51 -0.97 19.73 -1.07
CA LYS A 51 -1.02 19.17 -2.43
C LYS A 51 -0.35 17.80 -2.51
N GLU A 52 0.78 17.62 -1.83
CA GLU A 52 1.46 16.31 -1.75
C GLU A 52 0.58 15.26 -1.08
N LEU A 53 -0.11 15.63 0.00
CA LEU A 53 -1.05 14.75 0.69
C LEU A 53 -2.25 14.38 -0.20
N GLU A 54 -2.82 15.34 -0.93
CA GLU A 54 -3.89 15.05 -1.90
C GLU A 54 -3.41 14.13 -3.02
N ALA A 55 -2.20 14.34 -3.54
CA ALA A 55 -1.62 13.48 -4.57
C ALA A 55 -1.40 12.06 -4.06
N ALA A 56 -0.83 11.90 -2.86
CA ALA A 56 -0.65 10.60 -2.23
C ALA A 56 -1.99 9.89 -1.97
N ARG A 57 -3.03 10.65 -1.58
CA ARG A 57 -4.37 10.11 -1.40
C ARG A 57 -4.95 9.56 -2.70
N ARG A 58 -4.85 10.32 -3.79
CA ARG A 58 -5.26 9.86 -5.13
C ARG A 58 -4.51 8.62 -5.56
N GLN A 59 -3.18 8.61 -5.39
CA GLN A 59 -2.37 7.43 -5.72
C GLN A 59 -2.78 6.19 -4.91
N LEU A 60 -3.16 6.35 -3.64
CA LEU A 60 -3.68 5.23 -2.85
C LEU A 60 -5.03 4.73 -3.35
N ASP A 61 -5.92 5.63 -3.71
CA ASP A 61 -7.24 5.29 -4.25
C ASP A 61 -7.08 4.58 -5.62
N ASP A 62 -6.26 5.12 -6.52
CA ASP A 62 -5.91 4.51 -7.81
C ASP A 62 -5.28 3.12 -7.63
N ASN A 63 -4.32 2.98 -6.71
CA ASN A 63 -3.69 1.69 -6.42
C ASN A 63 -4.68 0.67 -5.83
N ARG A 64 -5.65 1.14 -5.04
CA ARG A 64 -6.69 0.29 -4.46
C ARG A 64 -7.65 -0.22 -5.54
N GLU A 65 -8.02 0.64 -6.49
CA GLU A 65 -8.82 0.24 -7.65
C GLU A 65 -8.07 -0.77 -8.52
N LEU A 66 -6.78 -0.52 -8.80
CA LEU A 66 -5.93 -1.45 -9.53
C LEU A 66 -5.77 -2.79 -8.81
N ALA A 67 -5.54 -2.79 -7.50
CA ALA A 67 -5.44 -4.01 -6.71
C ALA A 67 -6.76 -4.81 -6.76
N THR A 68 -7.90 -4.14 -6.60
CA THR A 68 -9.23 -4.78 -6.64
C THR A 68 -9.49 -5.40 -8.02
N SER A 69 -9.18 -4.71 -9.11
CA SER A 69 -9.35 -5.24 -10.48
C SER A 69 -8.42 -6.43 -10.76
N ARG A 70 -7.17 -6.35 -10.31
CA ARG A 70 -6.16 -7.40 -10.47
C ARG A 70 -6.52 -8.66 -9.66
N ASP A 71 -7.08 -8.50 -8.46
CA ASP A 71 -7.53 -9.62 -7.64
C ASP A 71 -8.72 -10.35 -8.28
N VAL A 72 -9.63 -9.65 -8.96
CA VAL A 72 -10.76 -10.27 -9.68
C VAL A 72 -10.26 -11.10 -10.87
N GLU A 73 -9.32 -10.57 -11.66
CA GLU A 73 -8.72 -11.32 -12.77
C GLU A 73 -7.87 -12.50 -12.28
N MET A 74 -7.09 -12.32 -11.21
CA MET A 74 -6.33 -13.42 -10.59
C MET A 74 -7.26 -14.49 -9.99
N ALA A 75 -8.36 -14.11 -9.35
CA ALA A 75 -9.33 -15.06 -8.81
C ALA A 75 -9.98 -15.88 -9.93
N ALA A 76 -10.35 -15.24 -11.05
CA ALA A 76 -10.89 -15.92 -12.22
C ALA A 76 -9.87 -16.91 -12.82
N MET A 77 -8.61 -16.49 -12.96
CA MET A 77 -7.53 -17.36 -13.48
C MET A 77 -7.23 -18.52 -12.51
N ALA A 78 -7.20 -18.28 -11.20
CA ALA A 78 -7.02 -19.32 -10.19
C ALA A 78 -8.18 -20.33 -10.15
N ASP A 79 -9.42 -19.87 -10.37
CA ASP A 79 -10.56 -20.77 -10.50
C ASP A 79 -10.52 -21.59 -11.80
N ASP A 80 -10.06 -21.00 -12.91
CA ASP A 80 -9.88 -21.72 -14.17
C ASP A 80 -8.69 -22.70 -14.12
N GLU A 81 -7.62 -22.37 -13.40
CA GLU A 81 -6.55 -23.31 -13.04
C GLU A 81 -7.07 -24.44 -12.14
N ARG A 82 -7.90 -24.16 -11.14
CA ARG A 82 -8.55 -25.20 -10.32
C ARG A 82 -9.42 -26.15 -11.14
N LYS A 83 -10.16 -25.63 -12.12
CA LYS A 83 -11.02 -26.46 -12.99
C LYS A 83 -10.21 -27.27 -14.01
N SER A 84 -9.12 -26.71 -14.51
CA SER A 84 -8.27 -27.34 -15.53
C SER A 84 -7.21 -28.28 -14.94
N ALA A 85 -6.86 -28.14 -13.67
CA ALA A 85 -6.01 -29.09 -12.96
C ALA A 85 -6.69 -30.47 -12.96
N PRO A 86 -6.15 -31.47 -13.68
CA PRO A 86 -6.73 -32.81 -13.66
C PRO A 86 -6.66 -33.33 -12.23
N ALA A 87 -7.76 -33.91 -11.76
CA ALA A 87 -7.87 -34.55 -10.45
C ALA A 87 -6.75 -35.60 -10.26
N ARG A 88 -5.58 -35.16 -9.80
CA ARG A 88 -4.47 -36.03 -9.40
C ARG A 88 -4.65 -36.49 -7.95
N ALA A 89 -5.82 -36.30 -7.36
CA ALA A 89 -6.28 -36.92 -6.14
C ALA A 89 -6.88 -38.31 -6.45
N GLY A 90 -6.01 -39.22 -6.89
CA GLY A 90 -6.43 -40.56 -7.27
C GLY A 90 -5.32 -41.60 -7.23
N MET A 91 -4.21 -41.35 -6.52
CA MET A 91 -3.20 -42.40 -6.30
C MET A 91 -3.63 -43.30 -5.15
N LYS A 92 -4.50 -44.26 -5.50
CA LYS A 92 -4.69 -45.50 -4.78
C LYS A 92 -3.32 -46.20 -4.70
N GLN A 93 -2.63 -46.11 -3.57
CA GLN A 93 -1.72 -47.17 -3.15
C GLN A 93 -2.34 -47.85 -1.94
N ARG A 94 -3.12 -48.89 -2.27
CA ARG A 94 -3.41 -50.00 -1.37
C ARG A 94 -2.08 -50.53 -0.84
N PHE A 95 -1.72 -50.15 0.38
CA PHE A 95 -0.75 -50.89 1.17
C PHE A 95 -1.55 -51.85 2.05
N SER A 96 -1.68 -53.10 1.60
CA SER A 96 -2.07 -54.22 2.45
C SER A 96 -1.32 -55.47 1.94
N PRO A 97 -0.73 -56.29 2.84
CA PRO A 97 0.46 -57.08 2.57
C PRO A 97 0.12 -58.50 2.08
N PRO A 98 1.01 -59.20 1.34
CA PRO A 98 0.98 -60.64 1.29
C PRO A 98 1.93 -61.21 2.34
N ILE A 99 1.34 -61.75 3.41
CA ILE A 99 1.61 -63.11 3.91
C ILE A 99 2.68 -63.86 3.09
N PHE A 100 3.91 -63.92 3.58
CA PHE A 100 4.89 -64.92 3.15
C PHE A 100 5.23 -65.83 4.32
N THR A 101 4.52 -66.94 4.33
CA THR A 101 4.71 -68.10 5.19
C THR A 101 6.05 -68.77 4.84
N GLY A 102 6.90 -68.95 5.84
CA GLY A 102 7.86 -70.06 5.95
C GLY A 102 9.01 -70.14 4.95
N CYS A 103 10.21 -69.74 5.39
CA CYS A 103 11.41 -70.53 5.08
C CYS A 103 12.38 -70.49 6.26
N THR A 104 12.66 -71.69 6.75
CA THR A 104 13.50 -72.07 7.87
C THR A 104 14.97 -71.88 7.55
N ILE A 105 15.74 -71.17 8.38
CA ILE A 105 17.15 -71.52 8.59
C ILE A 105 17.55 -71.22 10.02
N ALA A 106 18.00 -72.29 10.67
CA ALA A 106 18.42 -72.36 12.05
C ALA A 106 19.84 -71.80 12.24
N THR A 107 20.10 -71.15 13.37
CA THR A 107 21.29 -71.47 14.17
C THR A 107 21.04 -71.09 15.64
N ARG A 108 21.13 -72.10 16.52
CA ARG A 108 21.45 -71.98 17.96
C ARG A 108 22.68 -71.05 18.11
N ASN A 109 22.89 -70.27 19.17
CA ASN A 109 23.07 -70.73 20.55
C ASN A 109 23.13 -69.52 21.53
N GLN A 110 22.91 -69.82 22.80
CA GLN A 110 22.49 -68.96 23.93
C GLN A 110 23.65 -68.26 24.71
N PRO A 111 23.35 -67.48 25.77
CA PRO A 111 24.15 -66.36 26.32
C PRO A 111 25.06 -66.77 27.48
N ASP A 112 25.82 -65.80 28.00
CA ASP A 112 26.30 -65.75 29.39
C ASP A 112 25.48 -64.75 30.21
#